data_AF-A0AAV4UTM1-F1
#
_entry.id   AF-A0AAV4UTM1-F1
#
_cell.length_a   1.000
_cell.length_b   1.000
_cell.length_c   1.000
_cell.angle_alpha   90.00
_cell.angle_beta   90.00
_cell.angle_gamma   90.00
#
_symmetry.space_group_name_H-M   'P 1'
#
loop_
_entity.id
_entity.type
_entity.pdbx_description
1 polymer ?
#
loop_
_entity_poly.entity_id
_entity_poly.type
_entity_poly.pdbx_seq_one_letter_code
_entity_poly.pdbx_strand_id
1 'polypeptide(L)'
;MEITHRDLKCENIMLTKNAEVKIIDFGFSKRVAPSEQLSSTFCGSTLYAAPEVLKGLPYDPFLYDIWSLGCVLYVMVTGDMPFNRYNVIKMVEDQMNKTFSIRLPSNSVRLFR
;
A
#
# COMPACT_ATOMS: atom_id res chain seq x y z
N MET A 1 18.87 -8.39 -8.43
CA MET A 1 18.36 -8.61 -7.06
C MET A 1 17.31 -7.56 -6.83
N GLU A 2 16.09 -7.96 -6.56
CA GLU A 2 14.98 -7.04 -6.29
C GLU A 2 14.64 -7.11 -4.81
N ILE A 3 14.51 -5.93 -4.17
CA ILE A 3 14.12 -5.80 -2.77
C ILE A 3 12.69 -5.30 -2.76
N THR A 4 11.84 -5.99 -2.00
CA THR A 4 10.45 -5.59 -1.75
C THR A 4 10.34 -5.09 -0.32
N HIS A 5 9.52 -4.08 -0.08
CA HIS A 5 9.40 -3.39 1.20
C HIS A 5 8.41 -4.10 2.13
N ARG A 6 7.24 -4.47 1.61
CA ARG A 6 6.14 -5.20 2.29
C ARG A 6 5.50 -4.49 3.48
N ASP A 7 5.70 -3.17 3.60
CA ASP A 7 5.05 -2.30 4.60
C ASP A 7 5.00 -0.84 4.10
N LEU A 8 4.67 -0.64 2.83
CA LEU A 8 4.50 0.72 2.29
C LEU A 8 3.20 1.33 2.84
N LYS A 9 3.34 2.48 3.47
CA LYS A 9 2.27 3.27 4.08
C LYS A 9 2.68 4.73 4.13
N CYS A 10 1.73 5.62 4.41
CA CYS A 10 2.01 7.05 4.45
C CYS A 10 3.12 7.39 5.45
N GLU A 11 3.18 6.69 6.58
CA GLU A 11 4.17 6.86 7.65
C GLU A 11 5.59 6.49 7.21
N ASN A 12 5.72 5.60 6.24
CA ASN A 12 7.01 5.13 5.73
C ASN A 12 7.49 5.91 4.48
N ILE A 13 6.79 6.98 4.11
CA ILE A 13 7.14 7.85 2.97
C ILE A 13 7.39 9.26 3.52
N MET A 14 8.67 9.62 3.63
CA MET A 14 9.08 10.91 4.19
C MET A 14 9.48 11.90 3.09
N LEU A 15 9.32 13.19 3.41
CA LEU A 15 9.87 14.29 2.64
C LEU A 15 11.13 14.82 3.31
N THR A 16 12.18 15.03 2.52
CA THR A 16 13.37 15.75 3.00
C THR A 16 13.14 17.25 3.03
N LYS A 17 14.05 17.99 3.66
CA LYS A 17 14.10 19.46 3.60
C LYS A 17 14.16 20.03 2.17
N ASN A 18 14.58 19.22 1.19
CA ASN A 18 14.69 19.62 -0.21
C ASN A 18 13.46 19.15 -1.03
N ALA A 19 12.36 18.77 -0.37
CA ALA A 19 11.15 18.23 -1.00
C ALA A 19 11.38 16.92 -1.80
N GLU A 20 12.42 16.15 -1.46
CA GLU A 20 12.64 14.83 -2.05
C GLU A 20 11.84 13.77 -1.27
N VAL A 21 11.20 12.85 -1.99
CA VAL A 21 10.52 11.70 -1.38
C VAL A 21 11.55 10.61 -1.06
N LYS A 22 11.51 10.07 0.16
CA LYS A 22 12.32 8.93 0.59
C LYS A 22 11.46 7.91 1.31
N ILE A 23 11.67 6.64 0.97
CA ILE A 23 11.08 5.51 1.69
C ILE A 23 11.97 5.19 2.89
N ILE A 24 11.35 4.91 4.03
CA ILE A 24 12.02 4.55 5.30
C ILE A 24 11.46 3.23 5.84
N ASP A 25 12.11 2.70 6.88
CA ASP A 25 11.69 1.49 7.61
C ASP A 25 11.61 0.19 6.79
N PHE A 26 12.79 -0.34 6.46
CA PHE A 26 12.97 -1.59 5.72
C PHE A 26 12.86 -2.85 6.63
N GLY A 27 12.27 -2.75 7.82
CA GLY A 27 12.21 -3.85 8.80
C GLY A 27 11.50 -5.11 8.28
N PHE A 28 10.57 -4.97 7.34
CA PHE A 28 9.86 -6.08 6.70
C PHE A 28 10.39 -6.42 5.30
N SER A 29 11.46 -5.76 4.85
CA SER A 29 11.93 -5.93 3.48
C SER A 29 12.44 -7.34 3.21
N LYS A 30 12.20 -7.83 1.99
CA LYS A 30 12.67 -9.15 1.55
C LYS A 30 13.41 -9.04 0.23
N ARG A 31 14.57 -9.70 0.15
CA ARG A 31 15.24 -9.96 -1.14
C ARG A 31 14.49 -11.08 -1.85
N VAL A 32 13.98 -10.78 -3.04
CA VAL A 32 13.28 -11.74 -3.89
C VAL A 32 14.31 -12.33 -4.85
N ALA A 33 14.60 -13.62 -4.68
CA ALA A 33 15.39 -14.36 -5.65
C ALA A 33 14.50 -14.71 -6.86
N PRO A 34 15.04 -14.82 -8.09
CA PRO A 34 14.24 -15.21 -9.25
C PRO A 34 13.50 -16.55 -9.07
N SER A 35 14.03 -17.44 -8.23
CA SER A 35 13.45 -18.74 -7.86
C SER A 35 12.43 -18.69 -6.72
N GLU A 36 12.34 -17.57 -5.98
CA GLU A 36 11.42 -17.38 -4.84
C GLU A 36 10.44 -16.26 -5.14
N GLN A 37 9.46 -16.52 -6.00
CA GLN A 37 8.49 -15.50 -6.43
C GLN A 37 7.42 -15.21 -5.37
N LEU A 38 7.13 -16.16 -4.47
CA LEU A 38 6.05 -16.04 -3.51
C LEU A 38 6.54 -15.99 -2.05
N SER A 39 5.83 -15.22 -1.24
CA SER A 39 5.95 -15.16 0.22
C SER A 39 4.68 -15.70 0.85
N SER A 40 4.82 -16.47 1.93
CA SER A 40 3.70 -16.98 2.74
C SER A 40 3.57 -16.29 4.10
N THR A 41 4.49 -15.38 4.43
CA THR A 41 4.50 -14.68 5.71
C THR A 41 3.64 -13.42 5.63
N PHE A 42 2.65 -13.31 6.51
CA PHE A 42 1.95 -12.04 6.74
C PHE A 42 2.90 -11.05 7.43
N CYS A 43 3.08 -9.87 6.84
CA CYS A 43 3.84 -8.77 7.41
C CYS A 43 3.34 -7.43 6.87
N GLY A 44 3.67 -6.37 7.59
CA GLY A 44 3.23 -5.01 7.29
C GLY A 44 1.87 -4.67 7.87
N SER A 45 1.36 -3.51 7.46
CA SER A 45 0.22 -2.85 8.08
C SER A 45 -1.10 -3.25 7.42
N THR A 46 -2.03 -3.83 8.19
CA THR A 46 -3.33 -4.39 7.72
C THR A 46 -4.11 -3.45 6.80
N LEU A 47 -4.12 -2.15 7.10
CA LEU A 47 -4.85 -1.12 6.35
C LEU A 47 -4.37 -0.93 4.91
N TYR A 48 -3.12 -1.30 4.63
CA TYR A 48 -2.47 -1.23 3.32
C TYR A 48 -2.31 -2.63 2.70
N ALA A 49 -2.76 -3.68 3.38
CA ALA A 49 -2.56 -5.07 2.97
C ALA A 49 -3.43 -5.46 1.77
N ALA A 50 -2.87 -6.24 0.83
CA ALA A 50 -3.60 -6.82 -0.29
C ALA A 50 -4.57 -7.94 0.17
N PRO A 51 -5.68 -8.20 -0.54
CA PRO A 51 -6.68 -9.17 -0.12
C PRO A 51 -6.12 -10.59 0.02
N GLU A 52 -5.21 -11.01 -0.85
CA GLU A 52 -4.52 -12.29 -0.79
C GLU A 52 -3.64 -12.41 0.46
N VAL A 53 -2.98 -11.33 0.87
CA VAL A 53 -2.16 -11.26 2.09
C VAL A 53 -3.06 -11.37 3.32
N LEU A 54 -4.18 -10.64 3.35
CA LEU A 54 -5.18 -10.70 4.43
C LEU A 54 -5.85 -12.07 4.54
N LYS A 55 -5.98 -12.79 3.43
CA LYS A 55 -6.48 -14.18 3.38
C LYS A 55 -5.42 -15.22 3.73
N GLY A 56 -4.17 -14.81 4.00
CA GLY A 56 -3.07 -15.72 4.31
C GLY A 56 -2.61 -16.58 3.12
N LEU A 57 -2.92 -16.16 1.89
CA LEU A 57 -2.49 -16.85 0.69
C LEU A 57 -1.03 -16.48 0.36
N PRO A 58 -0.26 -17.39 -0.27
CA PRO A 58 1.01 -17.04 -0.86
C PRO A 58 0.83 -15.90 -1.86
N TYR A 59 1.69 -14.88 -1.77
CA TYR A 59 1.58 -13.65 -2.56
C TYR A 59 2.92 -13.26 -3.17
N ASP A 60 2.86 -12.55 -4.28
CA ASP A 60 4.02 -11.89 -4.87
C ASP A 60 4.36 -10.63 -4.07
N PRO A 61 5.55 -10.54 -3.44
CA PRO A 61 5.92 -9.39 -2.63
C PRO A 61 5.99 -8.06 -3.39
N PHE A 62 6.29 -8.09 -4.69
CA PHE A 62 6.35 -6.90 -5.52
C PHE A 62 4.94 -6.39 -5.82
N LEU A 63 4.02 -7.28 -6.21
CA LEU A 63 2.62 -6.90 -6.42
C LEU A 63 1.96 -6.39 -5.13
N TYR A 64 2.38 -6.94 -3.98
CA TYR A 64 1.94 -6.46 -2.68
C TYR A 64 2.37 -4.99 -2.41
N ASP A 65 3.60 -4.61 -2.75
CA ASP A 65 4.04 -3.21 -2.65
C ASP A 65 3.23 -2.28 -3.57
N ILE A 66 2.90 -2.72 -4.78
CA ILE A 66 2.06 -1.96 -5.72
C ILE A 66 0.65 -1.73 -5.16
N TRP A 67 0.04 -2.75 -4.55
CA TRP A 67 -1.25 -2.62 -3.88
C TRP A 67 -1.20 -1.58 -2.76
N SER A 68 -0.17 -1.68 -1.91
CA SER A 68 0.05 -0.77 -0.79
C SER A 68 0.20 0.69 -1.25
N LEU A 69 0.93 0.92 -2.35
CA LEU A 69 1.04 2.23 -3.00
C LEU A 69 -0.28 2.75 -3.54
N GLY A 70 -1.16 1.88 -4.07
CA GLY A 70 -2.51 2.26 -4.46
C GLY A 70 -3.33 2.80 -3.29
N CYS A 71 -3.20 2.17 -2.11
CA CYS A 71 -3.83 2.65 -0.88
C CYS A 71 -3.24 4.00 -0.44
N VAL A 72 -1.92 4.18 -0.49
CA VAL A 72 -1.25 5.46 -0.20
C VAL A 72 -1.75 6.57 -1.14
N LEU A 73 -1.80 6.30 -2.44
CA LEU A 73 -2.30 7.27 -3.43
C LEU A 73 -3.73 7.69 -3.14
N TYR A 74 -4.61 6.73 -2.82
CA TYR A 74 -5.98 7.03 -2.45
C TYR A 74 -6.05 7.96 -1.23
N VAL A 75 -5.28 7.67 -0.17
CA VAL A 75 -5.21 8.50 1.04
C VAL A 75 -4.70 9.91 0.71
N MET A 76 -3.65 10.04 -0.11
CA MET A 76 -3.10 11.34 -0.49
C MET A 76 -4.11 12.21 -1.25
N VAL A 77 -4.97 11.60 -2.07
CA VAL A 77 -5.95 12.32 -2.89
C VAL A 77 -7.25 12.62 -2.14
N THR A 78 -7.67 11.74 -1.24
CA THR A 78 -8.99 11.81 -0.60
C THR A 78 -8.96 12.20 0.88
N GLY A 79 -7.84 11.99 1.55
CA GLY A 79 -7.70 12.19 3.00
C GLY A 79 -8.33 11.07 3.86
N ASP A 80 -8.84 9.98 3.28
CA ASP A 80 -9.40 8.83 4.01
C ASP A 80 -8.92 7.49 3.43
N MET A 81 -9.16 6.40 4.14
CA MET A 81 -8.80 5.05 3.71
C MET A 81 -9.72 4.55 2.59
N PRO A 82 -9.19 3.81 1.58
CA PRO A 82 -10.00 3.25 0.50
C PRO A 82 -11.03 2.21 0.96
N PHE A 83 -10.75 1.51 2.07
CA PHE A 83 -11.53 0.37 2.56
C PHE A 83 -11.87 0.50 4.04
N ASN A 84 -12.76 -0.35 4.54
CA ASN A 84 -13.13 -0.39 5.95
C ASN A 84 -11.92 -0.57 6.88
N ARG A 85 -11.72 0.34 7.84
CA ARG A 85 -10.60 0.33 8.79
C ARG A 85 -10.88 -0.38 10.12
N TYR A 86 -12.11 -0.81 10.36
CA TYR A 86 -12.56 -1.34 11.65
C TYR A 86 -12.91 -2.83 11.62
N ASN A 87 -13.20 -3.37 10.44
CA ASN A 87 -13.60 -4.76 10.27
C ASN A 87 -12.89 -5.36 9.05
N VAL A 88 -11.98 -6.31 9.30
CA VAL A 88 -11.15 -6.95 8.27
C VAL A 88 -12.00 -7.76 7.27
N ILE A 89 -13.11 -8.37 7.69
CA ILE A 89 -14.00 -9.10 6.78
C ILE A 89 -14.62 -8.12 5.77
N LYS A 90 -15.16 -7.00 6.27
CA LYS A 90 -15.70 -5.93 5.40
C LYS A 90 -14.62 -5.27 4.55
N MET A 91 -13.41 -5.14 5.08
CA MET A 91 -12.26 -4.62 4.33
C MET A 91 -12.00 -5.51 3.10
N VAL A 92 -11.90 -6.83 3.29
CA VAL A 92 -11.67 -7.78 2.18
C VAL A 92 -12.84 -7.78 1.21
N GLU A 93 -14.08 -7.69 1.69
CA GLU A 93 -15.27 -7.55 0.82
C GLU A 93 -15.21 -6.27 -0.03
N ASP A 94 -14.84 -5.13 0.58
CA ASP A 94 -14.66 -3.86 -0.13
C ASP A 94 -13.52 -3.98 -1.17
N GLN A 95 -12.38 -4.60 -0.81
CA GLN A 95 -11.24 -4.78 -1.70
C GLN A 95 -11.58 -5.56 -2.98
N MET A 96 -12.52 -6.50 -2.88
CA MET A 96 -12.92 -7.37 -3.99
C MET A 96 -14.01 -6.75 -4.87
N ASN A 97 -14.89 -5.90 -4.31
CA ASN A 97 -16.14 -5.52 -4.96
C ASN A 97 -16.33 -4.01 -5.16
N LYS A 98 -15.53 -3.17 -4.48
CA LYS A 98 -15.75 -1.72 -4.48
C LYS A 98 -15.32 -1.11 -5.79
N THR A 99 -16.23 -0.35 -6.41
CA THR A 99 -15.90 0.53 -7.52
C THR A 99 -15.51 1.90 -6.99
N PHE A 100 -14.34 2.40 -7.36
CA PHE A 100 -13.88 3.72 -6.95
C PHE A 100 -14.43 4.81 -7.87
N SER A 101 -15.05 5.84 -7.28
CA SER A 101 -15.32 7.11 -7.93
C SER A 101 -14.67 8.21 -7.11
N ILE A 102 -13.51 8.69 -7.58
CA ILE A 102 -12.74 9.73 -6.89
C ILE A 102 -13.14 11.08 -7.51
N ARG A 103 -13.79 11.94 -6.73
CA ARG A 103 -13.99 13.34 -7.12
C ARG A 103 -12.85 14.16 -6.56
N LEU A 104 -11.99 14.66 -7.43
CA LEU A 104 -10.91 15.56 -7.02
C LEU A 104 -11.54 16.87 -6.51
N PRO A 105 -11.09 17.40 -5.35
CA PRO A 105 -11.42 18.76 -4.95
C PRO A 105 -11.08 19.75 -6.07
N SER A 106 -11.94 20.75 -6.31
CA SER A 106 -11.78 21.74 -7.39
C SER A 106 -10.41 22.47 -7.37
N ASN A 107 -9.74 22.49 -6.21
CA ASN A 107 -8.47 23.16 -5.97
C ASN A 107 -7.23 22.24 -6.03
N SER A 108 -7.40 20.95 -6.36
CA SER A 108 -6.32 19.94 -6.29
C SER A 108 -5.16 20.18 -7.27
N VAL A 109 -5.35 21.03 -8.28
CA VAL A 109 -4.31 21.40 -9.26
C VAL A 109 -3.20 22.27 -8.63
N ARG A 110 -3.42 22.88 -7.45
CA ARG A 110 -2.41 23.73 -6.78
C ARG A 110 -1.44 22.98 -5.87
N LEU A 111 -1.69 21.72 -5.53
CA LEU A 111 -0.85 20.96 -4.59
C LEU A 111 0.45 20.39 -5.20
N PHE A 112 0.62 20.50 -6.53
CA PHE A 112 1.81 20.01 -7.25
C PHE A 112 2.47 21.09 -8.12
N ARG A 113 2.27 22.37 -7.79
CA ARG A 113 3.00 23.50 -8.41
C ARG A 113 3.95 24.13 -7.42
#